data_AF-A0A942EHS0-F1
#
_entry.id   AF-A0A942EHS0-F1
#
_cell.length_a   1.000
_cell.length_b   1.000
_cell.length_c   1.000
_cell.angle_alpha   90.00
_cell.angle_beta   90.00
_cell.angle_gamma   90.00
#
_symmetry.space_group_name_H-M   'P 1'
#
loop_
_entity.id
_entity.type
_entity.pdbx_description
1 polymer ?
#
loop_
_entity_poly.entity_id
_entity_poly.type
_entity_poly.pdbx_seq_one_letter_code
_entity_poly.pdbx_strand_id
1 'polypeptide(L)'
;MIRLKTLLNSAGLGLVSAATLAAALALGLTMPAHADKITHTPKTSAPAISAGMIDYGDDTSEWANDGECDDPRFAGPAAADELLEADKGHDATDCRTAYEAGALTLVDTTAIIEAPAPAIDFGDDSSDWARDGECDDPRFEGPASAAELLDADIARDATDCQAAFEAGTVTLRADSAADSASDTATPSTIEAIDFGDDTSHWANDGECDDPRFAGTGVASELLQADLGHDATDCRTAYDAGMATFIGDSPALDDPSQSFIDYGDDTSEWANDGECDDPRFAGSGVADELLEADRGHDATDCQAAVEAGNASFLGGDTTSPVGAFDYGGDWSKWANDGECDDLRFEGPGTDKKLLTDDLQGDASDCKALEAQGQVSIRTVYTPQYAAAAPYDSQAIEFGDDSSSYANDGQCDDPRFEGPGAASYVLEDDLKRDASDCRTGYEAGTIMLRAGQS
;
A
#
# COMPACT_ATOMS: atom_id res chain seq x y z
N MET A 1 -32.63 35.21 -48.29
CA MET A 1 -32.94 33.99 -49.03
C MET A 1 -33.70 33.07 -48.09
N ILE A 2 -35.01 32.92 -48.33
CA ILE A 2 -35.95 32.14 -47.52
C ILE A 2 -36.38 30.98 -48.41
N ARG A 3 -36.28 29.73 -47.95
CA ARG A 3 -37.20 28.65 -48.36
C ARG A 3 -37.32 27.57 -47.28
N LEU A 4 -38.43 27.70 -46.56
CA LEU A 4 -39.18 26.67 -45.85
C LEU A 4 -39.54 25.51 -46.82
N LYS A 5 -39.43 24.26 -46.37
CA LYS A 5 -40.07 23.11 -47.03
C LYS A 5 -40.63 22.15 -45.98
N THR A 6 -41.95 22.17 -45.85
CA THR A 6 -42.79 21.18 -45.19
C THR A 6 -43.13 20.07 -46.20
N LEU A 7 -43.08 18.80 -45.81
CA LEU A 7 -43.92 17.74 -46.38
C LEU A 7 -44.30 16.70 -45.30
N LEU A 8 -45.55 16.29 -45.36
CA LEU A 8 -46.36 15.47 -44.46
C LEU A 8 -46.23 13.94 -44.72
N ASN A 9 -46.88 13.19 -43.81
CA ASN A 9 -47.47 11.82 -43.90
C ASN A 9 -46.55 10.66 -43.44
N SER A 10 -46.99 9.68 -42.62
CA SER A 10 -48.34 9.10 -42.43
C SER A 10 -48.50 8.37 -41.08
N ALA A 11 -49.76 8.19 -40.68
CA ALA A 11 -50.33 7.53 -39.50
C ALA A 11 -50.11 6.01 -39.34
N GLY A 12 -50.35 5.52 -38.11
CA GLY A 12 -50.75 4.14 -37.77
C GLY A 12 -50.26 3.71 -36.37
N LEU A 13 -50.92 4.08 -35.25
CA LEU A 13 -52.11 3.49 -34.63
C LEU A 13 -52.00 1.98 -34.28
N GLY A 14 -51.96 1.66 -32.98
CA GLY A 14 -52.18 0.28 -32.48
C GLY A 14 -51.78 0.03 -31.02
N LEU A 15 -52.61 0.46 -30.07
CA LEU A 15 -52.68 -0.14 -28.72
C LEU A 15 -53.29 -1.55 -28.82
N VAL A 16 -52.99 -2.46 -27.87
CA VAL A 16 -53.97 -3.12 -26.96
C VAL A 16 -53.31 -4.19 -26.06
N SER A 17 -53.53 -3.99 -24.76
CA SER A 17 -53.70 -4.85 -23.57
C SER A 17 -53.46 -6.37 -23.58
N ALA A 18 -52.72 -6.78 -22.54
CA ALA A 18 -53.12 -7.62 -21.40
C ALA A 18 -54.28 -8.64 -21.51
N ALA A 19 -53.91 -9.88 -21.14
CA ALA A 19 -54.57 -10.79 -20.18
C ALA A 19 -55.71 -11.74 -20.61
N THR A 20 -55.58 -12.96 -20.08
CA THR A 20 -56.56 -14.02 -19.75
C THR A 20 -56.94 -15.13 -20.76
N LEU A 21 -56.40 -16.33 -20.45
CA LEU A 21 -57.11 -17.51 -19.88
C LEU A 21 -57.81 -18.54 -20.81
N ALA A 22 -57.29 -19.78 -20.70
CA ALA A 22 -57.94 -21.10 -20.59
C ALA A 22 -58.19 -22.05 -21.80
N ALA A 23 -57.71 -23.29 -21.54
CA ALA A 23 -58.26 -24.63 -21.84
C ALA A 23 -58.04 -25.21 -23.26
N ALA A 24 -57.70 -26.49 -23.47
CA ALA A 24 -57.38 -27.65 -22.63
C ALA A 24 -56.96 -28.86 -23.52
N LEU A 25 -56.58 -29.97 -22.86
CA LEU A 25 -56.36 -31.37 -23.30
C LEU A 25 -54.97 -31.73 -23.89
N ALA A 26 -54.33 -32.88 -23.63
CA ALA A 26 -54.37 -33.96 -22.63
C ALA A 26 -53.32 -35.03 -23.09
N LEU A 27 -53.02 -36.01 -22.24
CA LEU A 27 -52.06 -37.13 -22.34
C LEU A 27 -50.64 -36.74 -21.89
N GLY A 28 -50.07 -37.24 -20.80
CA GLY A 28 -50.39 -38.41 -19.98
C GLY A 28 -49.11 -39.22 -19.83
N LEU A 29 -48.44 -39.15 -18.69
CA LEU A 29 -47.33 -40.03 -18.32
C LEU A 29 -47.28 -40.17 -16.78
N THR A 30 -46.93 -41.37 -16.38
CA THR A 30 -47.12 -42.03 -15.09
C THR A 30 -46.16 -41.56 -14.00
N MET A 31 -46.64 -41.39 -12.77
CA MET A 31 -45.81 -41.38 -11.54
C MET A 31 -45.68 -42.80 -10.98
N PRO A 32 -44.65 -43.07 -10.14
CA PRO A 32 -44.89 -42.93 -8.71
C PRO A 32 -43.74 -42.28 -7.90
N ALA A 33 -44.17 -41.47 -6.93
CA ALA A 33 -43.64 -41.34 -5.56
C ALA A 33 -42.15 -41.03 -5.33
N HIS A 34 -41.85 -39.74 -5.12
CA HIS A 34 -40.83 -39.34 -4.14
C HIS A 34 -41.54 -38.92 -2.85
N ALA A 35 -41.22 -39.64 -1.78
CA ALA A 35 -41.58 -39.26 -0.43
C ALA A 35 -40.66 -38.13 0.01
N ASP A 36 -41.25 -36.99 0.38
CA ASP A 36 -40.55 -35.91 1.07
C ASP A 36 -40.04 -36.41 2.42
N LYS A 37 -38.74 -36.67 2.49
CA LYS A 37 -38.02 -36.74 3.77
C LYS A 37 -37.36 -35.38 3.98
N ILE A 38 -38.04 -34.54 4.75
CA ILE A 38 -37.46 -33.32 5.31
C ILE A 38 -36.19 -33.72 6.08
N THR A 39 -35.02 -33.33 5.57
CA THR A 39 -33.77 -33.34 6.31
C THR A 39 -33.13 -31.97 6.16
N HIS A 40 -32.80 -31.39 7.31
CA HIS A 40 -32.20 -30.07 7.45
C HIS A 40 -30.87 -30.03 6.69
N THR A 41 -30.72 -29.06 5.79
CA THR A 41 -29.41 -28.63 5.30
C THR A 41 -28.73 -27.76 6.36
N PRO A 42 -27.64 -28.21 7.01
CA PRO A 42 -26.65 -27.27 7.50
C PRO A 42 -25.87 -26.73 6.31
N LYS A 43 -26.14 -25.48 5.93
CA LYS A 43 -25.18 -24.67 5.18
C LYS A 43 -24.06 -24.30 6.13
N THR A 44 -23.00 -25.11 6.14
CA THR A 44 -21.69 -24.75 6.66
C THR A 44 -20.66 -25.38 5.73
N SER A 45 -20.23 -24.63 4.71
CA SER A 45 -19.00 -24.96 4.00
C SER A 45 -17.85 -24.70 4.98
N ALA A 46 -17.27 -25.77 5.51
CA ALA A 46 -15.97 -25.72 6.16
C ALA A 46 -14.91 -25.30 5.11
N PRO A 47 -13.80 -24.65 5.52
CA PRO A 47 -12.69 -24.37 4.62
C PRO A 47 -12.17 -25.71 4.03
N ALA A 48 -12.12 -25.79 2.70
CA ALA A 48 -11.60 -26.96 2.01
C ALA A 48 -10.08 -26.99 2.14
N ILE A 49 -9.54 -28.03 2.79
CA ILE A 49 -8.09 -28.29 2.83
C ILE A 49 -7.67 -28.70 1.41
N SER A 50 -6.64 -28.06 0.86
CA SER A 50 -6.10 -28.41 -0.46
C SER A 50 -5.72 -29.89 -0.51
N ALA A 51 -6.13 -30.60 -1.56
CA ALA A 51 -5.83 -32.03 -1.74
C ALA A 51 -4.31 -32.31 -1.67
N GLY A 52 -3.47 -31.37 -2.10
CA GLY A 52 -2.01 -31.50 -2.02
C GLY A 52 -1.42 -31.49 -0.61
N MET A 53 -2.20 -31.13 0.42
CA MET A 53 -1.74 -31.10 1.82
C MET A 53 -2.17 -32.35 2.62
N ILE A 54 -2.82 -33.32 1.98
CA ILE A 54 -3.37 -34.51 2.63
C ILE A 54 -2.49 -35.72 2.31
N ASP A 55 -2.06 -36.42 3.35
CA ASP A 55 -1.41 -37.73 3.31
C ASP A 55 -2.46 -38.79 3.02
N TYR A 56 -2.69 -39.07 1.75
CA TYR A 56 -3.55 -40.19 1.36
C TYR A 56 -2.92 -41.55 1.69
N GLY A 57 -1.62 -41.60 1.98
CA GLY A 57 -0.88 -42.82 2.29
C GLY A 57 -0.50 -43.64 1.06
N ASP A 58 -0.67 -44.96 1.12
CA ASP A 58 -0.37 -45.91 0.04
C ASP A 58 -1.60 -46.72 -0.39
N ASP A 59 -1.43 -47.67 -1.32
CA ASP A 59 -2.49 -48.55 -1.83
C ASP A 59 -2.27 -50.02 -1.39
N THR A 60 -1.84 -50.24 -0.14
CA THR A 60 -1.40 -51.58 0.30
C THR A 60 -2.49 -52.41 1.00
N SER A 61 -3.67 -51.87 1.28
CA SER A 61 -4.77 -52.64 1.88
C SER A 61 -5.36 -53.66 0.89
N GLU A 62 -6.18 -54.60 1.41
CA GLU A 62 -6.91 -55.53 0.54
C GLU A 62 -8.08 -54.87 -0.21
N TRP A 63 -8.48 -53.67 0.22
CA TRP A 63 -9.58 -52.88 -0.31
C TRP A 63 -9.13 -51.72 -1.19
N ALA A 64 -7.81 -51.45 -1.26
CA ALA A 64 -7.26 -50.41 -2.12
C ALA A 64 -7.61 -50.58 -3.60
N ASN A 65 -7.91 -49.48 -4.30
CA ASN A 65 -8.24 -49.45 -5.74
C ASN A 65 -9.51 -50.22 -6.13
N ASP A 66 -10.51 -50.30 -5.26
CA ASP A 66 -11.80 -50.94 -5.55
C ASP A 66 -12.90 -49.97 -6.01
N GLY A 67 -12.62 -48.66 -5.97
CA GLY A 67 -13.47 -47.57 -6.42
C GLY A 67 -14.25 -46.87 -5.30
N GLU A 68 -14.06 -47.27 -4.04
CA GLU A 68 -14.55 -46.60 -2.84
C GLU A 68 -13.35 -46.16 -1.98
N CYS A 69 -13.54 -45.20 -1.07
CA CYS A 69 -12.50 -44.81 -0.12
C CYS A 69 -12.66 -45.54 1.21
N ASP A 70 -11.74 -46.44 1.53
CA ASP A 70 -11.77 -47.26 2.76
C ASP A 70 -11.09 -46.59 3.97
N ASP A 71 -10.54 -45.39 3.77
CA ASP A 71 -9.82 -44.69 4.82
C ASP A 71 -10.79 -43.98 5.80
N PRO A 72 -10.81 -44.36 7.10
CA PRO A 72 -11.68 -43.76 8.11
C PRO A 72 -11.43 -42.27 8.37
N ARG A 73 -10.33 -41.70 7.85
CA ARG A 73 -10.07 -40.25 7.91
C ARG A 73 -11.00 -39.44 7.01
N PHE A 74 -11.69 -40.07 6.06
CA PHE A 74 -12.59 -39.42 5.11
C PHE A 74 -14.06 -39.82 5.36
N ALA A 75 -14.97 -38.89 5.04
CA ALA A 75 -16.41 -39.14 5.07
C ALA A 75 -17.10 -38.52 3.86
N GLY A 76 -18.02 -39.26 3.24
CA GLY A 76 -18.81 -38.77 2.13
C GLY A 76 -19.48 -39.89 1.34
N PRO A 77 -20.26 -39.55 0.29
CA PRO A 77 -20.93 -40.52 -0.57
C PRO A 77 -20.02 -41.49 -1.33
N ALA A 78 -18.71 -41.25 -1.35
CA ALA A 78 -17.71 -42.12 -1.97
C ALA A 78 -16.81 -42.85 -0.95
N ALA A 79 -17.16 -42.80 0.34
CA ALA A 79 -16.51 -43.61 1.37
C ALA A 79 -17.16 -44.99 1.41
N ALA A 80 -16.38 -46.03 1.72
CA ALA A 80 -16.88 -47.38 1.88
C ALA A 80 -17.94 -47.47 2.99
N ASP A 81 -18.89 -48.40 2.83
CA ASP A 81 -19.97 -48.61 3.80
C ASP A 81 -19.46 -49.10 5.18
N GLU A 82 -18.30 -49.78 5.20
CA GLU A 82 -17.63 -50.26 6.41
C GLU A 82 -16.17 -49.79 6.42
N LEU A 83 -15.84 -48.90 7.35
CA LEU A 83 -14.50 -48.34 7.50
C LEU A 83 -13.77 -49.01 8.67
N LEU A 84 -12.54 -49.47 8.45
CA LEU A 84 -11.71 -50.09 9.48
C LEU A 84 -10.47 -49.23 9.75
N GLU A 85 -10.08 -49.12 11.02
CA GLU A 85 -8.83 -48.42 11.42
C GLU A 85 -7.57 -49.03 10.79
N ALA A 86 -7.64 -50.29 10.36
CA ALA A 86 -6.54 -50.98 9.68
C ALA A 86 -6.29 -50.45 8.25
N ASP A 87 -7.27 -49.78 7.65
CA ASP A 87 -7.22 -49.28 6.27
C ASP A 87 -6.89 -47.78 6.19
N LYS A 88 -6.64 -47.16 7.35
CA LYS A 88 -6.20 -45.76 7.47
C LYS A 88 -4.89 -45.52 6.70
N GLY A 89 -4.98 -44.74 5.62
CA GLY A 89 -3.86 -44.42 4.73
C GLY A 89 -3.37 -45.55 3.86
N HIS A 90 -4.23 -46.53 3.55
CA HIS A 90 -3.88 -47.68 2.73
C HIS A 90 -4.75 -47.84 1.49
N ASP A 91 -5.55 -46.83 1.17
CA ASP A 91 -6.36 -46.72 -0.05
C ASP A 91 -6.24 -45.31 -0.67
N ALA A 92 -5.00 -44.93 -0.97
CA ALA A 92 -4.66 -43.57 -1.35
C ALA A 92 -5.31 -43.13 -2.67
N THR A 93 -5.33 -44.01 -3.68
CA THR A 93 -5.78 -43.66 -5.03
C THR A 93 -7.27 -43.33 -5.09
N ASP A 94 -8.12 -44.12 -4.45
CA ASP A 94 -9.57 -43.89 -4.47
C ASP A 94 -9.96 -42.73 -3.54
N CYS A 95 -9.39 -42.66 -2.34
CA CYS A 95 -9.61 -41.54 -1.42
C CYS A 95 -9.18 -40.19 -2.02
N ARG A 96 -8.03 -40.13 -2.71
CA ARG A 96 -7.60 -38.92 -3.40
C ARG A 96 -8.56 -38.54 -4.52
N THR A 97 -8.90 -39.50 -5.38
CA THR A 97 -9.78 -39.26 -6.53
C THR A 97 -11.15 -38.76 -6.07
N ALA A 98 -11.72 -39.37 -5.04
CA ALA A 98 -13.02 -39.01 -4.50
C ALA A 98 -13.01 -37.69 -3.72
N TYR A 99 -11.90 -37.35 -3.04
CA TYR A 99 -11.73 -36.05 -2.40
C TYR A 99 -11.58 -34.91 -3.41
N GLU A 100 -10.76 -35.09 -4.45
CA GLU A 100 -10.60 -34.10 -5.54
C GLU A 100 -11.90 -33.89 -6.32
N ALA A 101 -12.73 -34.92 -6.45
CA ALA A 101 -14.07 -34.84 -7.03
C ALA A 101 -15.10 -34.15 -6.10
N GLY A 102 -14.72 -33.80 -4.87
CA GLY A 102 -15.61 -33.21 -3.86
C GLY A 102 -16.64 -34.19 -3.30
N ALA A 103 -16.45 -35.50 -3.52
CA ALA A 103 -17.32 -36.57 -3.02
C ALA A 103 -16.92 -37.06 -1.62
N LEU A 104 -15.78 -36.58 -1.08
CA LEU A 104 -15.31 -36.84 0.27
C LEU A 104 -14.97 -35.55 1.00
N THR A 105 -15.05 -35.61 2.32
CA THR A 105 -14.59 -34.59 3.26
C THR A 105 -13.61 -35.21 4.23
N LEU A 106 -12.54 -34.49 4.59
CA LEU A 106 -11.59 -34.96 5.59
C LEU A 106 -12.18 -34.70 6.98
N VAL A 107 -12.40 -35.75 7.77
CA VAL A 107 -12.99 -35.67 9.11
C VAL A 107 -11.95 -35.86 10.21
N ASP A 108 -10.79 -36.42 9.89
CA ASP A 108 -9.64 -36.57 10.78
C ASP A 108 -8.44 -35.81 10.21
N THR A 109 -8.08 -34.69 10.85
CA THR A 109 -6.98 -33.81 10.43
C THR A 109 -5.58 -34.38 10.72
N THR A 110 -5.47 -35.58 11.32
CA THR A 110 -4.18 -36.30 11.40
C THR A 110 -3.65 -36.76 10.04
N ALA A 111 -4.46 -36.61 8.99
CA ALA A 111 -4.08 -36.83 7.60
C ALA A 111 -3.28 -35.68 6.98
N ILE A 112 -3.13 -34.53 7.62
CA ILE A 112 -2.46 -33.38 7.00
C ILE A 112 -0.95 -33.58 7.10
N ILE A 113 -0.24 -33.61 5.97
CA ILE A 113 1.22 -33.61 5.96
C ILE A 113 1.66 -32.18 6.27
N GLU A 114 2.46 -31.98 7.32
CA GLU A 114 3.24 -30.73 7.47
C GLU A 114 4.15 -30.59 6.25
N ALA A 115 4.05 -29.46 5.54
CA ALA A 115 4.76 -29.25 4.29
C ALA A 115 6.26 -29.56 4.42
N PRO A 116 6.90 -30.24 3.44
CA PRO A 116 8.34 -30.44 3.45
C PRO A 116 9.04 -29.08 3.40
N ALA A 117 10.13 -28.95 4.19
CA ALA A 117 10.96 -27.75 4.19
C ALA A 117 11.43 -27.41 2.77
N PRO A 118 11.49 -26.12 2.40
CA PRO A 118 11.98 -25.71 1.10
C PRO A 118 13.38 -26.27 0.81
N ALA A 119 13.63 -26.70 -0.43
CA ALA A 119 14.95 -27.13 -0.87
C ALA A 119 15.92 -25.95 -0.81
N ILE A 120 17.02 -26.09 -0.06
CA ILE A 120 17.99 -25.02 0.17
C ILE A 120 18.70 -24.66 -1.15
N ASP A 121 18.66 -23.40 -1.53
CA ASP A 121 19.44 -22.88 -2.66
C ASP A 121 20.87 -22.50 -2.25
N PHE A 122 21.85 -23.29 -2.66
CA PHE A 122 23.27 -23.06 -2.38
C PHE A 122 23.91 -22.00 -3.31
N GLY A 123 23.27 -21.62 -4.41
CA GLY A 123 23.77 -20.59 -5.33
C GLY A 123 24.84 -21.06 -6.33
N ASP A 124 25.86 -20.23 -6.58
CA ASP A 124 26.99 -20.47 -7.50
C ASP A 124 28.38 -20.35 -6.80
N ASP A 125 29.47 -20.40 -7.58
CA ASP A 125 30.86 -20.29 -7.06
C ASP A 125 31.54 -18.99 -7.55
N SER A 126 30.82 -17.86 -7.52
CA SER A 126 31.27 -16.60 -8.12
C SER A 126 32.11 -15.70 -7.21
N SER A 127 32.25 -16.01 -5.91
CA SER A 127 33.06 -15.19 -5.00
C SER A 127 34.56 -15.43 -5.15
N ASP A 128 35.35 -14.51 -4.58
CA ASP A 128 36.81 -14.64 -4.51
C ASP A 128 37.26 -15.76 -3.55
N TRP A 129 36.38 -16.17 -2.64
CA TRP A 129 36.60 -17.20 -1.63
C TRP A 129 35.99 -18.56 -1.99
N ALA A 130 35.19 -18.62 -3.06
CA ALA A 130 34.58 -19.86 -3.52
C ALA A 130 35.60 -20.97 -3.77
N ARG A 131 35.26 -22.19 -3.34
CA ARG A 131 36.08 -23.41 -3.52
C ARG A 131 37.41 -23.39 -2.77
N ASP A 132 37.50 -22.71 -1.63
CA ASP A 132 38.70 -22.68 -0.81
C ASP A 132 38.75 -23.77 0.29
N GLY A 133 37.63 -24.49 0.46
CA GLY A 133 37.45 -25.59 1.40
C GLY A 133 36.70 -25.22 2.68
N GLU A 134 36.28 -23.97 2.83
CA GLU A 134 35.37 -23.49 3.88
C GLU A 134 34.06 -23.04 3.23
N CYS A 135 32.96 -22.96 4.00
CA CYS A 135 31.70 -22.39 3.52
C CYS A 135 31.67 -20.90 3.87
N ASP A 136 31.81 -20.05 2.87
CA ASP A 136 31.85 -18.59 3.03
C ASP A 136 30.47 -17.94 3.10
N ASP A 137 29.41 -18.71 2.83
CA ASP A 137 28.04 -18.21 2.81
C ASP A 137 27.52 -17.94 4.25
N PRO A 138 27.23 -16.67 4.61
CA PRO A 138 26.76 -16.30 5.95
C PRO A 138 25.44 -16.94 6.37
N ARG A 139 24.64 -17.46 5.42
CA ARG A 139 23.39 -18.21 5.67
C ARG A 139 23.64 -19.52 6.39
N PHE A 140 24.88 -20.02 6.38
CA PHE A 140 25.28 -21.25 7.05
C PHE A 140 26.13 -20.97 8.29
N GLU A 141 26.01 -21.83 9.29
CA GLU A 141 26.84 -21.80 10.49
C GLU A 141 27.37 -23.18 10.85
N GLY A 142 28.62 -23.26 11.28
CA GLY A 142 29.19 -24.49 11.82
C GLY A 142 30.72 -24.54 11.74
N PRO A 143 31.33 -25.65 12.18
CA PRO A 143 32.78 -25.82 12.18
C PRO A 143 33.46 -25.73 10.81
N ALA A 144 32.71 -25.87 9.71
CA ALA A 144 33.23 -25.72 8.35
C ALA A 144 32.84 -24.38 7.70
N SER A 145 32.21 -23.47 8.43
CA SER A 145 32.04 -22.08 7.98
C SER A 145 33.38 -21.34 8.04
N ALA A 146 33.59 -20.41 7.12
CA ALA A 146 34.74 -19.54 7.15
C ALA A 146 34.81 -18.72 8.44
N ALA A 147 36.03 -18.34 8.83
CA ALA A 147 36.27 -17.60 10.07
C ALA A 147 35.77 -16.14 10.00
N GLU A 148 35.79 -15.56 8.80
CA GLU A 148 35.21 -14.26 8.48
C GLU A 148 34.16 -14.50 7.39
N LEU A 149 32.92 -14.09 7.63
CA LEU A 149 31.80 -14.24 6.71
C LEU A 149 31.42 -12.85 6.21
N LEU A 150 31.19 -12.71 4.91
CA LEU A 150 30.81 -11.45 4.28
C LEU A 150 29.48 -11.63 3.55
N ASP A 151 28.59 -10.66 3.66
CA ASP A 151 27.28 -10.72 2.97
C ASP A 151 27.41 -10.76 1.45
N ALA A 152 28.53 -10.25 0.92
CA ALA A 152 28.87 -10.36 -0.50
C ALA A 152 29.02 -11.82 -0.97
N ASP A 153 29.26 -12.77 -0.06
CA ASP A 153 29.48 -14.19 -0.35
C ASP A 153 28.21 -15.05 -0.22
N ILE A 154 27.06 -14.43 0.12
CA ILE A 154 25.75 -15.10 0.13
C ILE A 154 25.48 -15.77 -1.22
N ALA A 155 25.27 -17.09 -1.21
CA ALA A 155 24.99 -17.91 -2.39
C ALA A 155 26.10 -17.88 -3.45
N ARG A 156 27.36 -17.59 -3.08
CA ARG A 156 28.49 -17.51 -4.02
C ARG A 156 29.62 -18.48 -3.76
N ASP A 157 29.44 -19.38 -2.81
CA ASP A 157 30.34 -20.49 -2.49
C ASP A 157 29.57 -21.83 -2.41
N ALA A 158 28.79 -22.12 -3.45
CA ALA A 158 27.85 -23.22 -3.48
C ALA A 158 28.52 -24.59 -3.29
N THR A 159 29.68 -24.82 -3.91
CA THR A 159 30.34 -26.13 -3.87
C THR A 159 30.74 -26.52 -2.45
N ASP A 160 31.33 -25.61 -1.69
CA ASP A 160 31.83 -25.91 -0.36
C ASP A 160 30.71 -25.87 0.69
N CYS A 161 29.77 -24.93 0.57
CA CYS A 161 28.58 -24.88 1.42
C CYS A 161 27.65 -26.09 1.25
N GLN A 162 27.42 -26.55 0.01
CA GLN A 162 26.67 -27.78 -0.22
C GLN A 162 27.38 -28.99 0.38
N ALA A 163 28.70 -29.14 0.14
CA ALA A 163 29.47 -30.25 0.67
C ALA A 163 29.49 -30.25 2.20
N ALA A 164 29.64 -29.08 2.83
CA ALA A 164 29.63 -28.92 4.27
C ALA A 164 28.24 -29.19 4.88
N PHE A 165 27.16 -28.80 4.19
CA PHE A 165 25.79 -29.06 4.63
C PHE A 165 25.43 -30.55 4.53
N GLU A 166 25.78 -31.21 3.42
CA GLU A 166 25.61 -32.66 3.24
C GLU A 166 26.45 -33.47 4.24
N ALA A 167 27.63 -32.96 4.62
CA ALA A 167 28.47 -33.54 5.66
C ALA A 167 27.93 -33.26 7.08
N GLY A 168 26.93 -32.39 7.23
CA GLY A 168 26.38 -31.96 8.52
C GLY A 168 27.35 -31.13 9.36
N THR A 169 28.37 -30.54 8.74
CA THR A 169 29.37 -29.68 9.39
C THR A 169 29.01 -28.20 9.32
N VAL A 170 28.01 -27.83 8.53
CA VAL A 170 27.29 -26.56 8.67
C VAL A 170 25.78 -26.82 8.67
N THR A 171 25.03 -25.92 9.27
CA THR A 171 23.56 -25.88 9.28
C THR A 171 23.09 -24.52 8.79
N LEU A 172 21.97 -24.50 8.08
CA LEU A 172 21.34 -23.24 7.68
C LEU A 172 20.84 -22.52 8.93
N ARG A 173 21.13 -21.22 9.07
CA ARG A 173 20.65 -20.42 10.19
C ARG A 173 19.13 -20.32 10.14
N ALA A 174 18.50 -20.23 11.32
CA ALA A 174 17.05 -20.21 11.45
C ALA A 174 16.39 -19.03 10.71
N ASP A 175 17.13 -17.92 10.52
CA ASP A 175 16.67 -16.73 9.80
C ASP A 175 16.84 -16.88 8.26
N SER A 176 17.56 -17.90 7.79
CA SER A 176 17.81 -18.17 6.36
C SER A 176 16.96 -19.31 5.79
N ALA A 177 16.24 -20.06 6.63
CA ALA A 177 15.33 -21.14 6.19
C ALA A 177 14.03 -20.64 5.52
N ALA A 178 13.75 -19.33 5.61
CA ALA A 178 12.62 -18.68 4.95
C ALA A 178 12.95 -18.23 3.50
N ASP A 179 14.21 -18.32 3.08
CA ASP A 179 14.71 -17.71 1.84
C ASP A 179 14.89 -18.70 0.68
N SER A 180 14.08 -19.77 0.66
CA SER A 180 14.06 -20.74 -0.44
C SER A 180 12.63 -21.07 -0.87
N ALA A 181 11.81 -20.05 -1.09
CA ALA A 181 10.55 -20.17 -1.82
C ALA A 181 10.36 -18.96 -2.73
N SER A 182 11.11 -18.91 -3.82
CA SER A 182 10.80 -18.02 -4.92
C SER A 182 9.63 -18.59 -5.74
N ASP A 183 8.71 -17.68 -6.07
CA ASP A 183 7.66 -17.76 -7.08
C ASP A 183 6.32 -18.40 -6.67
N THR A 184 5.56 -17.68 -5.84
CA THR A 184 4.11 -17.46 -6.06
C THR A 184 3.69 -16.22 -5.27
N ALA A 185 3.32 -15.16 -5.97
CA ALA A 185 2.73 -13.96 -5.39
C ALA A 185 1.46 -14.28 -4.60
N THR A 186 1.41 -13.89 -3.32
CA THR A 186 0.26 -13.31 -2.58
C THR A 186 0.58 -13.19 -1.08
N PRO A 187 -0.15 -12.32 -0.35
CA PRO A 187 0.24 -10.97 0.04
C PRO A 187 1.18 -10.90 1.26
N SER A 188 1.87 -9.78 1.38
CA SER A 188 2.73 -9.37 2.49
C SER A 188 2.13 -9.65 3.87
N THR A 189 2.75 -10.60 4.59
CA THR A 189 2.69 -10.68 6.05
C THR A 189 4.09 -10.40 6.61
N ILE A 190 4.25 -9.17 7.11
CA ILE A 190 5.14 -8.52 8.10
C ILE A 190 6.38 -9.25 8.71
N GLU A 191 6.73 -10.50 8.41
CA GLU A 191 7.84 -11.21 9.09
C GLU A 191 9.11 -11.47 8.25
N ALA A 192 9.24 -10.92 7.03
CA ALA A 192 10.38 -11.24 6.16
C ALA A 192 11.02 -10.02 5.46
N ILE A 193 11.04 -8.85 6.10
CA ILE A 193 11.85 -7.74 5.60
C ILE A 193 13.28 -7.91 6.12
N ASP A 194 14.24 -8.08 5.21
CA ASP A 194 15.66 -8.06 5.53
C ASP A 194 16.14 -6.61 5.60
N PHE A 195 16.33 -6.13 6.84
CA PHE A 195 16.80 -4.78 7.12
C PHE A 195 18.30 -4.60 6.89
N GLY A 196 19.07 -5.69 6.71
CA GLY A 196 20.51 -5.65 6.47
C GLY A 196 21.35 -5.44 7.75
N ASP A 197 22.43 -4.65 7.64
CA ASP A 197 23.39 -4.33 8.71
C ASP A 197 23.43 -2.84 9.09
N ASP A 198 24.32 -2.44 10.00
CA ASP A 198 24.51 -1.03 10.43
C ASP A 198 25.88 -0.48 10.00
N THR A 199 26.35 -0.83 8.80
CA THR A 199 27.72 -0.48 8.37
C THR A 199 27.85 0.86 7.65
N SER A 200 26.73 1.54 7.32
CA SER A 200 26.76 2.83 6.64
C SER A 200 27.32 3.95 7.53
N HIS A 201 27.64 5.10 6.93
CA HIS A 201 28.07 6.27 7.71
C HIS A 201 26.96 6.84 8.58
N TRP A 202 25.72 6.66 8.14
CA TRP A 202 24.50 7.26 8.68
C TRP A 202 23.73 6.30 9.58
N ALA A 203 24.12 5.02 9.62
CA ALA A 203 23.53 4.03 10.50
C ALA A 203 23.51 4.45 11.98
N ASN A 204 22.40 4.16 12.66
CA ASN A 204 22.16 4.50 14.08
C ASN A 204 22.14 6.02 14.37
N ASP A 205 21.77 6.86 13.40
CA ASP A 205 21.60 8.30 13.60
C ASP A 205 20.15 8.71 13.94
N GLY A 206 19.21 7.77 13.86
CA GLY A 206 17.81 7.92 14.21
C GLY A 206 16.86 8.10 13.02
N GLU A 207 17.37 8.10 11.79
CA GLU A 207 16.59 8.06 10.56
C GLU A 207 16.89 6.77 9.79
N CYS A 208 15.92 6.23 9.03
CA CYS A 208 16.15 5.08 8.17
C CYS A 208 16.79 5.53 6.84
N ASP A 209 18.06 5.23 6.61
CA ASP A 209 18.80 5.63 5.40
C ASP A 209 18.68 4.63 4.25
N ASP A 210 18.00 3.50 4.47
CA ASP A 210 17.84 2.47 3.45
C ASP A 210 16.82 2.90 2.38
N PRO A 211 17.27 3.05 1.11
CA PRO A 211 16.41 3.35 -0.04
C PRO A 211 15.17 2.49 -0.20
N ARG A 212 15.20 1.25 0.31
CA ARG A 212 14.11 0.27 0.20
C ARG A 212 12.91 0.62 1.08
N PHE A 213 13.00 1.69 1.86
CA PHE A 213 11.95 2.16 2.75
C PHE A 213 11.51 3.58 2.38
N ALA A 214 10.24 3.89 2.67
CA ALA A 214 9.69 5.23 2.54
C ALA A 214 8.82 5.59 3.75
N GLY A 215 8.80 6.85 4.16
CA GLY A 215 7.93 7.33 5.23
C GLY A 215 8.57 8.42 6.08
N THR A 216 7.90 8.81 7.16
CA THR A 216 8.35 9.89 8.04
C THR A 216 9.55 9.54 8.91
N GLY A 217 9.89 8.25 9.03
CA GLY A 217 11.08 7.77 9.74
C GLY A 217 12.23 7.41 8.81
N VAL A 218 12.16 7.82 7.53
CA VAL A 218 13.18 7.58 6.50
C VAL A 218 13.92 8.88 6.23
N ALA A 219 15.23 8.78 6.06
CA ALA A 219 16.11 9.92 5.82
C ALA A 219 15.69 10.70 4.56
N SER A 220 15.88 12.02 4.61
CA SER A 220 15.49 12.91 3.52
C SER A 220 16.39 12.82 2.27
N GLU A 221 17.63 12.37 2.46
CA GLU A 221 18.59 12.10 1.38
C GLU A 221 18.97 10.63 1.44
N LEU A 222 18.50 9.85 0.47
CA LEU A 222 18.80 8.42 0.37
C LEU A 222 19.89 8.19 -0.66
N LEU A 223 20.90 7.40 -0.31
CA LEU A 223 21.95 6.99 -1.23
C LEU A 223 21.85 5.49 -1.48
N GLN A 224 22.09 5.09 -2.73
CA GLN A 224 22.17 3.67 -3.08
C GLN A 224 23.24 2.91 -2.28
N ALA A 225 24.27 3.62 -1.81
CA ALA A 225 25.33 3.07 -0.99
C ALA A 225 24.88 2.69 0.44
N ASP A 226 23.71 3.18 0.88
CA ASP A 226 23.15 2.94 2.22
C ASP A 226 22.05 1.85 2.20
N LEU A 227 21.82 1.22 1.03
CA LEU A 227 20.88 0.10 0.88
C LEU A 227 21.31 -1.08 1.76
N GLY A 228 20.43 -1.47 2.69
CA GLY A 228 20.66 -2.56 3.64
C GLY A 228 21.77 -2.29 4.64
N HIS A 229 22.13 -1.02 4.88
CA HIS A 229 23.26 -0.67 5.74
C HIS A 229 22.88 0.24 6.91
N ASP A 230 21.57 0.37 7.18
CA ASP A 230 21.02 1.06 8.35
C ASP A 230 19.85 0.28 8.97
N ALA A 231 20.14 -0.95 9.39
CA ALA A 231 19.13 -1.91 9.80
C ALA A 231 18.40 -1.52 11.09
N THR A 232 19.11 -0.97 12.08
CA THR A 232 18.55 -0.66 13.40
C THR A 232 17.51 0.46 13.32
N ASP A 233 17.79 1.53 12.58
CA ASP A 233 16.86 2.66 12.46
C ASP A 233 15.72 2.33 11.49
N CYS A 234 16.00 1.64 10.37
CA CYS A 234 14.95 1.15 9.48
C CYS A 234 13.99 0.16 10.14
N ARG A 235 14.49 -0.76 10.97
CA ARG A 235 13.63 -1.66 11.75
C ARG A 235 12.80 -0.89 12.76
N THR A 236 13.41 0.05 13.48
CA THR A 236 12.73 0.86 14.48
C THR A 236 11.64 1.73 13.83
N ALA A 237 11.94 2.37 12.70
CA ALA A 237 10.99 3.18 11.95
C ALA A 237 9.87 2.32 11.36
N TYR A 238 10.16 1.13 10.86
CA TYR A 238 9.17 0.20 10.32
C TYR A 238 8.22 -0.34 11.41
N ASP A 239 8.75 -0.79 12.55
CA ASP A 239 7.95 -1.26 13.69
C ASP A 239 7.09 -0.14 14.29
N ALA A 240 7.56 1.11 14.21
CA ALA A 240 6.80 2.30 14.59
C ALA A 240 5.75 2.72 13.55
N GLY A 241 5.70 2.07 12.38
CA GLY A 241 4.84 2.46 11.25
C GLY A 241 5.23 3.79 10.59
N MET A 242 6.44 4.28 10.86
CA MET A 242 7.01 5.50 10.28
C MET A 242 7.81 5.23 9.00
N ALA A 243 8.22 3.98 8.77
CA ALA A 243 8.78 3.53 7.51
C ALA A 243 7.94 2.39 6.94
N THR A 244 7.74 2.39 5.63
CA THR A 244 7.07 1.34 4.86
C THR A 244 8.07 0.79 3.87
N PHE A 245 8.24 -0.53 3.86
CA PHE A 245 9.09 -1.19 2.88
C PHE A 245 8.45 -1.10 1.49
N ILE A 246 9.19 -0.55 0.52
CA ILE A 246 8.74 -0.30 -0.85
C ILE A 246 9.35 -1.28 -1.88
N GLY A 247 10.26 -2.16 -1.46
CA GLY A 247 10.81 -3.25 -2.27
C GLY A 247 12.35 -3.29 -2.31
N ASP A 248 12.91 -4.42 -2.76
CA ASP A 248 14.35 -4.73 -2.65
C ASP A 248 15.27 -4.01 -3.66
N SER A 249 14.71 -3.27 -4.62
CA SER A 249 15.51 -2.58 -5.65
C SER A 249 14.83 -1.29 -6.10
N PRO A 250 14.80 -0.25 -5.25
CA PRO A 250 14.47 1.09 -5.69
C PRO A 250 15.60 1.56 -6.62
N ALA A 251 15.27 1.85 -7.87
CA ALA A 251 16.23 2.39 -8.83
C ALA A 251 16.56 3.85 -8.46
N LEU A 252 17.48 4.06 -7.52
CA LEU A 252 17.99 5.39 -7.16
C LEU A 252 19.07 5.84 -8.13
N ASP A 253 18.67 6.13 -9.37
CA ASP A 253 19.48 6.89 -10.33
C ASP A 253 18.61 7.50 -11.47
N ASP A 254 17.32 7.72 -11.23
CA ASP A 254 16.45 8.44 -12.17
C ASP A 254 15.63 9.55 -11.49
N PRO A 255 15.84 10.83 -11.84
CA PRO A 255 15.01 11.94 -11.37
C PRO A 255 13.54 11.89 -11.83
N SER A 256 13.09 10.80 -12.47
CA SER A 256 11.70 10.54 -12.84
C SER A 256 10.89 9.72 -11.81
N GLN A 257 11.51 9.16 -10.77
CA GLN A 257 10.81 8.32 -9.78
C GLN A 257 10.52 9.06 -8.47
N SER A 258 10.09 10.32 -8.56
CA SER A 258 9.16 10.83 -7.54
C SER A 258 7.92 9.93 -7.61
N PHE A 259 7.55 9.29 -6.50
CA PHE A 259 6.32 8.51 -6.32
C PHE A 259 5.21 8.93 -7.30
N ILE A 260 5.02 8.14 -8.37
CA ILE A 260 4.05 8.47 -9.42
C ILE A 260 2.64 8.26 -8.85
N ASP A 261 1.88 9.34 -8.66
CA ASP A 261 0.46 9.27 -8.26
C ASP A 261 -0.38 8.85 -9.47
N TYR A 262 -0.66 7.56 -9.60
CA TYR A 262 -1.47 6.99 -10.68
C TYR A 262 -2.97 7.37 -10.58
N GLY A 263 -3.45 7.84 -9.43
CA GLY A 263 -4.84 8.27 -9.22
C GLY A 263 -5.84 7.14 -8.92
N ASP A 264 -7.04 7.21 -9.51
CA ASP A 264 -8.14 6.23 -9.37
C ASP A 264 -8.57 5.63 -10.74
N ASP A 265 -9.63 4.82 -10.77
CA ASP A 265 -10.16 4.16 -11.99
C ASP A 265 -11.58 4.67 -12.35
N THR A 266 -11.84 5.98 -12.23
CA THR A 266 -13.20 6.53 -12.38
C THR A 266 -13.56 7.03 -13.78
N SER A 267 -12.62 7.05 -14.73
CA SER A 267 -12.88 7.47 -16.11
C SER A 267 -13.76 6.45 -16.86
N GLU A 268 -14.31 6.86 -18.02
CA GLU A 268 -15.06 5.94 -18.87
C GLU A 268 -14.16 4.95 -19.65
N TRP A 269 -12.86 5.24 -19.67
CA TRP A 269 -11.82 4.47 -20.36
C TRP A 269 -10.96 3.62 -19.40
N ALA A 270 -11.12 3.81 -18.09
CA ALA A 270 -10.42 3.02 -17.09
C ALA A 270 -10.61 1.50 -17.25
N ASN A 271 -9.54 0.73 -17.04
CA ASN A 271 -9.52 -0.74 -17.12
C ASN A 271 -9.87 -1.28 -18.52
N ASP A 272 -9.53 -0.56 -19.59
CA ASP A 272 -9.70 -1.01 -20.97
C ASP A 272 -8.44 -1.66 -21.57
N GLY A 273 -7.32 -1.59 -20.83
CA GLY A 273 -6.03 -2.18 -21.16
C GLY A 273 -5.03 -1.24 -21.83
N GLU A 274 -5.37 0.04 -21.97
CA GLU A 274 -4.46 1.11 -22.38
C GLU A 274 -4.41 2.17 -21.28
N CYS A 275 -3.28 2.86 -21.10
CA CYS A 275 -3.19 3.98 -20.15
C CYS A 275 -3.77 5.25 -20.79
N ASP A 276 -4.89 5.74 -20.27
CA ASP A 276 -5.60 6.93 -20.78
C ASP A 276 -5.16 8.25 -20.12
N ASP A 277 -4.20 8.18 -19.20
CA ASP A 277 -3.74 9.34 -18.48
C ASP A 277 -2.76 10.20 -19.32
N PRO A 278 -3.09 11.47 -19.63
CA PRO A 278 -2.25 12.37 -20.43
C PRO A 278 -0.90 12.70 -19.81
N ARG A 279 -0.63 12.33 -18.55
CA ARG A 279 0.67 12.47 -17.89
C ARG A 279 1.68 11.41 -18.35
N PHE A 280 1.25 10.38 -19.06
CA PHE A 280 2.09 9.26 -19.50
C PHE A 280 2.28 9.27 -21.02
N ALA A 281 3.36 8.62 -21.47
CA ALA A 281 3.56 8.31 -22.89
C ALA A 281 4.23 6.95 -23.06
N GLY A 282 3.96 6.28 -24.18
CA GLY A 282 4.57 5.01 -24.51
C GLY A 282 3.69 4.16 -25.41
N SER A 283 4.09 2.91 -25.65
CA SER A 283 3.33 1.95 -26.45
C SER A 283 2.15 1.31 -25.71
N GLY A 284 2.06 1.49 -24.39
CA GLY A 284 0.93 1.08 -23.56
C GLY A 284 0.00 2.25 -23.18
N VAL A 285 0.15 3.40 -23.83
CA VAL A 285 -0.69 4.60 -23.62
C VAL A 285 -1.66 4.73 -24.78
N ALA A 286 -2.90 5.12 -24.51
CA ALA A 286 -3.94 5.25 -25.52
C ALA A 286 -3.57 6.26 -26.62
N ASP A 287 -4.04 5.99 -27.84
CA ASP A 287 -3.77 6.85 -29.01
C ASP A 287 -4.45 8.23 -28.90
N GLU A 288 -5.58 8.31 -28.18
CA GLU A 288 -6.35 9.54 -27.95
C GLU A 288 -6.47 9.80 -26.45
N LEU A 289 -5.80 10.83 -25.95
CA LEU A 289 -5.77 11.19 -24.53
C LEU A 289 -6.67 12.40 -24.26
N LEU A 290 -7.46 12.34 -23.20
CA LEU A 290 -8.28 13.47 -22.73
C LEU A 290 -7.78 13.98 -21.38
N GLU A 291 -7.78 15.29 -21.21
CA GLU A 291 -7.42 15.93 -19.93
C GLU A 291 -8.35 15.53 -18.77
N ALA A 292 -9.57 15.06 -19.08
CA ALA A 292 -10.53 14.60 -18.10
C ALA A 292 -10.17 13.23 -17.49
N ASP A 293 -9.28 12.46 -18.13
CA ASP A 293 -8.88 11.11 -17.72
C ASP A 293 -7.57 11.11 -16.92
N ARG A 294 -7.00 12.29 -16.67
CA ARG A 294 -5.82 12.49 -15.83
C ARG A 294 -6.05 11.94 -14.42
N GLY A 295 -5.28 10.93 -14.04
CA GLY A 295 -5.35 10.26 -12.74
C GLY A 295 -6.64 9.47 -12.54
N HIS A 296 -7.30 9.06 -13.62
CA HIS A 296 -8.57 8.33 -13.57
C HIS A 296 -8.51 6.99 -14.33
N ASP A 297 -7.31 6.50 -14.58
CA ASP A 297 -7.02 5.18 -15.15
C ASP A 297 -5.76 4.57 -14.50
N ALA A 298 -5.80 4.47 -13.18
CA ALA A 298 -4.65 4.09 -12.37
C ALA A 298 -4.16 2.67 -12.67
N THR A 299 -5.09 1.71 -12.81
CA THR A 299 -4.76 0.30 -12.97
C THR A 299 -4.00 0.04 -14.28
N ASP A 300 -4.46 0.60 -15.41
CA ASP A 300 -3.80 0.37 -16.70
C ASP A 300 -2.52 1.19 -16.83
N CYS A 301 -2.47 2.42 -16.30
CA CYS A 301 -1.25 3.22 -16.27
C CYS A 301 -0.15 2.62 -15.39
N GLN A 302 -0.49 2.05 -14.23
CA GLN A 302 0.45 1.31 -13.41
C GLN A 302 0.96 0.08 -14.16
N ALA A 303 0.06 -0.72 -14.72
CA ALA A 303 0.42 -1.93 -15.47
C ALA A 303 1.31 -1.61 -16.69
N ALA A 304 1.03 -0.51 -17.39
CA ALA A 304 1.81 -0.08 -18.54
C ALA A 304 3.22 0.38 -18.13
N VAL A 305 3.39 1.06 -17.00
CA VAL A 305 4.71 1.42 -16.45
C VAL A 305 5.47 0.19 -15.98
N GLU A 306 4.84 -0.71 -15.24
CA GLU A 306 5.45 -1.97 -14.78
C GLU A 306 5.90 -2.85 -15.96
N ALA A 307 5.13 -2.87 -17.04
CA ALA A 307 5.48 -3.55 -18.28
C ALA A 307 6.58 -2.85 -19.09
N GLY A 308 7.03 -1.66 -18.67
CA GLY A 308 7.98 -0.82 -19.41
C GLY A 308 7.43 -0.25 -20.72
N ASN A 309 6.10 -0.26 -20.88
CA ASN A 309 5.38 0.17 -22.06
C ASN A 309 4.83 1.60 -21.93
N ALA A 310 4.84 2.19 -20.74
CA ALA A 310 4.55 3.59 -20.48
C ALA A 310 5.66 4.22 -19.63
N SER A 311 5.85 5.52 -19.80
CA SER A 311 6.76 6.34 -19.02
C SER A 311 6.02 7.59 -18.57
N PHE A 312 6.09 7.88 -17.28
CA PHE A 312 5.55 9.12 -16.74
C PHE A 312 6.38 10.30 -17.27
N LEU A 313 5.72 11.26 -17.93
CA LEU A 313 6.39 12.42 -18.52
C LEU A 313 6.56 13.57 -17.54
N GLY A 314 6.06 13.42 -16.31
CA GLY A 314 5.90 14.53 -15.39
C GLY A 314 4.65 15.33 -15.71
N GLY A 315 3.65 15.22 -14.83
CA GLY A 315 2.61 16.21 -14.63
C GLY A 315 2.67 16.62 -13.17
N ASP A 316 2.45 17.91 -12.87
CA ASP A 316 2.51 18.48 -11.52
C ASP A 316 2.15 17.44 -10.45
N THR A 317 3.09 17.14 -9.54
CA THR A 317 2.86 16.32 -8.32
C THR A 317 1.89 17.00 -7.34
N THR A 318 1.03 17.89 -7.82
CA THR A 318 -0.14 18.33 -7.10
C THR A 318 -1.26 17.32 -7.38
N SER A 319 -1.34 16.27 -6.56
CA SER A 319 -2.66 16.01 -5.99
C SER A 319 -3.17 17.38 -5.50
N PRO A 320 -4.36 17.86 -5.88
CA PRO A 320 -4.78 19.21 -5.55
C PRO A 320 -4.99 19.29 -4.03
N VAL A 321 -3.90 19.59 -3.31
CA VAL A 321 -3.91 20.39 -2.10
C VAL A 321 -4.91 21.50 -2.39
N GLY A 322 -6.07 21.40 -1.74
CA GLY A 322 -7.26 22.15 -2.15
C GLY A 322 -6.90 23.59 -2.45
N ALA A 323 -7.38 24.14 -3.57
CA ALA A 323 -7.03 25.48 -3.98
C ALA A 323 -7.19 26.48 -2.82
N PHE A 324 -6.24 27.41 -2.67
CA PHE A 324 -6.30 28.41 -1.60
C PHE A 324 -7.66 29.12 -1.63
N ASP A 325 -8.39 29.03 -0.51
CA ASP A 325 -9.70 29.66 -0.40
C ASP A 325 -9.53 31.15 -0.09
N TYR A 326 -9.65 31.99 -1.10
CA TYR A 326 -9.59 33.44 -0.93
C TYR A 326 -10.80 33.99 -0.15
N GLY A 327 -11.88 33.23 0.03
CA GLY A 327 -13.11 33.70 0.65
C GLY A 327 -13.98 34.53 -0.30
N GLY A 328 -14.60 35.60 0.21
CA GLY A 328 -15.50 36.47 -0.57
C GLY A 328 -15.47 37.93 -0.11
N ASP A 329 -16.19 38.79 -0.83
CA ASP A 329 -16.14 40.26 -0.65
C ASP A 329 -17.21 40.76 0.33
N TRP A 330 -17.06 40.41 1.60
CA TRP A 330 -18.05 40.79 2.63
C TRP A 330 -17.54 41.83 3.62
N SER A 331 -16.22 42.05 3.71
CA SER A 331 -15.65 43.10 4.56
C SER A 331 -16.13 44.47 4.09
N LYS A 332 -16.18 45.43 5.02
CA LYS A 332 -16.41 46.84 4.69
C LYS A 332 -15.27 47.46 3.87
N TRP A 333 -14.10 46.82 3.86
CA TRP A 333 -12.93 47.23 3.10
C TRP A 333 -12.79 46.50 1.77
N ALA A 334 -13.65 45.51 1.50
CA ALA A 334 -13.61 44.77 0.24
C ALA A 334 -13.75 45.68 -0.99
N ASN A 335 -12.97 45.42 -2.03
CA ASN A 335 -12.97 46.17 -3.30
C ASN A 335 -12.53 47.65 -3.17
N ASP A 336 -11.65 47.97 -2.23
CA ASP A 336 -11.07 49.31 -2.08
C ASP A 336 -9.71 49.51 -2.75
N GLY A 337 -9.14 48.42 -3.31
CA GLY A 337 -7.90 48.39 -4.07
C GLY A 337 -6.66 48.01 -3.25
N GLU A 338 -6.81 47.71 -1.96
CA GLU A 338 -5.80 47.09 -1.10
C GLU A 338 -6.27 45.66 -0.74
N CYS A 339 -5.37 44.76 -0.33
CA CYS A 339 -5.74 43.44 0.19
C CYS A 339 -5.82 43.49 1.72
N ASP A 340 -7.03 43.40 2.28
CA ASP A 340 -7.26 43.50 3.74
C ASP A 340 -7.20 42.16 4.49
N ASP A 341 -6.92 41.07 3.77
CA ASP A 341 -6.86 39.74 4.35
C ASP A 341 -5.49 39.46 4.99
N LEU A 342 -5.48 39.21 6.30
CA LEU A 342 -4.27 38.97 7.09
C LEU A 342 -3.40 37.79 6.62
N ARG A 343 -3.98 36.87 5.86
CA ARG A 343 -3.26 35.72 5.28
C ARG A 343 -2.29 36.12 4.18
N PHE A 344 -2.39 37.35 3.68
CA PHE A 344 -1.51 37.89 2.66
C PHE A 344 -0.45 38.82 3.26
N GLU A 345 0.62 39.00 2.50
CA GLU A 345 1.66 39.98 2.79
C GLU A 345 2.19 40.62 1.50
N GLY A 346 2.71 41.84 1.60
CA GLY A 346 3.32 42.54 0.47
C GLY A 346 2.91 44.01 0.39
N PRO A 347 3.45 44.76 -0.58
CA PRO A 347 3.13 46.18 -0.76
C PRO A 347 1.67 46.47 -1.12
N GLY A 348 0.91 45.48 -1.59
CA GLY A 348 -0.51 45.63 -1.91
C GLY A 348 -1.48 45.38 -0.75
N THR A 349 -1.01 44.97 0.43
CA THR A 349 -1.90 44.78 1.59
C THR A 349 -2.20 46.11 2.29
N ASP A 350 -3.33 46.21 3.01
CA ASP A 350 -3.55 47.33 3.93
C ASP A 350 -2.46 47.38 5.02
N LYS A 351 -2.21 48.58 5.53
CA LYS A 351 -1.22 48.82 6.58
C LYS A 351 -1.61 48.20 7.91
N LYS A 352 -2.89 47.88 8.12
CA LYS A 352 -3.42 47.33 9.35
C LYS A 352 -4.43 46.21 9.06
N LEU A 353 -3.88 45.04 8.74
CA LEU A 353 -4.60 43.79 8.64
C LEU A 353 -5.32 43.45 9.96
N LEU A 354 -6.61 43.14 9.89
CA LEU A 354 -7.45 42.78 11.04
C LEU A 354 -8.00 41.37 10.88
N THR A 355 -8.14 40.65 12.01
CA THR A 355 -8.79 39.33 12.03
C THR A 355 -10.24 39.38 11.56
N ASP A 356 -10.94 40.50 11.82
CA ASP A 356 -12.32 40.73 11.37
C ASP A 356 -12.46 40.84 9.83
N ASP A 357 -11.35 40.96 9.09
CA ASP A 357 -11.34 41.09 7.62
C ASP A 357 -10.80 39.82 6.92
N LEU A 358 -10.45 38.79 7.69
CA LEU A 358 -10.00 37.48 7.20
C LEU A 358 -11.01 36.88 6.19
N GLN A 359 -10.56 36.48 4.99
CA GLN A 359 -11.43 35.94 3.92
C GLN A 359 -12.53 36.92 3.47
N GLY A 360 -12.38 38.21 3.78
CA GLY A 360 -13.39 39.25 3.58
C GLY A 360 -13.19 40.13 2.35
N ASP A 361 -12.05 39.99 1.68
CA ASP A 361 -11.63 40.84 0.57
C ASP A 361 -10.99 40.03 -0.57
N ALA A 362 -11.75 39.05 -1.08
CA ALA A 362 -11.21 38.07 -2.02
C ALA A 362 -10.84 38.69 -3.38
N SER A 363 -11.62 39.64 -3.88
CA SER A 363 -11.41 40.22 -5.21
C SER A 363 -10.10 40.99 -5.32
N ASP A 364 -9.78 41.85 -4.34
CA ASP A 364 -8.55 42.63 -4.37
C ASP A 364 -7.33 41.76 -4.07
N CYS A 365 -7.40 40.86 -3.09
CA CYS A 365 -6.32 39.92 -2.80
C CYS A 365 -5.97 39.03 -4.00
N LYS A 366 -6.97 38.48 -4.72
CA LYS A 366 -6.73 37.74 -5.98
C LYS A 366 -6.07 38.61 -7.05
N ALA A 367 -6.58 39.83 -7.23
CA ALA A 367 -6.09 40.72 -8.27
C ALA A 367 -4.65 41.17 -7.99
N LEU A 368 -4.32 41.48 -6.74
CA LEU A 368 -3.01 41.93 -6.31
C LEU A 368 -1.98 40.80 -6.28
N GLU A 369 -2.40 39.58 -5.93
CA GLU A 369 -1.54 38.40 -6.02
C GLU A 369 -1.19 38.09 -7.48
N ALA A 370 -2.16 38.13 -8.39
CA ALA A 370 -1.92 37.97 -9.83
C ALA A 370 -0.99 39.05 -10.41
N GLN A 371 -0.87 40.20 -9.75
CA GLN A 371 0.06 41.27 -10.09
C GLN A 371 1.43 41.15 -9.40
N GLY A 372 1.61 40.17 -8.52
CA GLY A 372 2.81 40.01 -7.69
C GLY A 372 2.98 41.11 -6.63
N GLN A 373 1.90 41.81 -6.28
CA GLN A 373 1.92 42.87 -5.25
C GLN A 373 1.66 42.32 -3.85
N VAL A 374 1.04 41.15 -3.74
CA VAL A 374 0.90 40.40 -2.50
C VAL A 374 1.22 38.92 -2.73
N SER A 375 1.56 38.20 -1.67
CA SER A 375 1.71 36.75 -1.64
C SER A 375 0.98 36.18 -0.44
N ILE A 376 0.50 34.94 -0.57
CA ILE A 376 -0.05 34.18 0.56
C ILE A 376 1.10 33.86 1.52
N ARG A 377 0.93 34.17 2.80
CA ARG A 377 1.87 33.76 3.85
C ARG A 377 1.92 32.24 3.93
N THR A 378 3.12 31.69 4.02
CA THR A 378 3.37 30.23 3.95
C THR A 378 2.47 29.40 4.86
N VAL A 379 2.28 29.81 6.12
CA VAL A 379 1.46 29.09 7.11
C VAL A 379 -0.03 28.93 6.72
N TYR A 380 -0.54 29.77 5.80
CA TYR A 380 -1.91 29.67 5.30
C TYR A 380 -2.01 28.92 3.96
N THR A 381 -0.88 28.45 3.43
CA THR A 381 -0.89 27.65 2.21
C THR A 381 -1.39 26.23 2.53
N PRO A 382 -2.33 25.69 1.73
CA PRO A 382 -2.77 24.30 1.85
C PRO A 382 -1.61 23.30 1.84
N GLN A 383 -0.54 23.63 1.11
CA GLN A 383 0.71 22.87 1.04
C GLN A 383 1.41 22.78 2.40
N TYR A 384 1.60 23.92 3.08
CA TYR A 384 2.21 23.94 4.40
C TYR A 384 1.35 23.22 5.44
N ALA A 385 0.03 23.43 5.44
CA ALA A 385 -0.85 22.74 6.37
C ALA A 385 -0.83 21.21 6.18
N ALA A 386 -0.75 20.74 4.93
CA ALA A 386 -0.71 19.31 4.61
C ALA A 386 0.61 18.62 4.99
N ALA A 387 1.69 19.37 5.22
CA ALA A 387 2.98 18.84 5.63
C ALA A 387 3.12 18.62 7.14
N ALA A 388 2.09 18.92 7.93
CA ALA A 388 2.03 18.54 9.34
C ALA A 388 1.85 16.99 9.49
N PRO A 389 2.37 16.35 10.54
CA PRO A 389 2.97 16.98 11.71
C PRO A 389 4.44 17.41 11.52
N TYR A 390 4.81 18.57 12.05
CA TYR A 390 6.17 19.12 11.95
C TYR A 390 7.07 18.67 13.12
N ASP A 391 8.31 18.28 12.83
CA ASP A 391 9.31 18.00 13.86
C ASP A 391 9.66 19.27 14.64
N SER A 392 9.48 19.19 15.96
CA SER A 392 9.64 20.28 16.91
C SER A 392 10.85 20.10 17.83
N GLN A 393 11.65 19.03 17.65
CA GLN A 393 12.77 18.69 18.54
C GLN A 393 13.87 19.76 18.56
N ALA A 394 14.12 20.41 17.42
CA ALA A 394 15.13 21.47 17.31
C ALA A 394 14.69 22.83 17.90
N ILE A 395 13.43 22.96 18.34
CA ILE A 395 12.87 24.24 18.79
C ILE A 395 12.82 24.31 20.32
N GLU A 396 13.45 25.32 20.89
CA GLU A 396 13.35 25.62 22.31
C GLU A 396 12.08 26.44 22.59
N PHE A 397 10.99 25.76 22.98
CA PHE A 397 9.71 26.39 23.29
C PHE A 397 9.66 27.07 24.66
N GLY A 398 10.50 26.66 25.62
CA GLY A 398 10.55 27.25 26.96
C GLY A 398 9.64 26.57 28.00
N ASP A 399 8.95 27.36 28.81
CA ASP A 399 8.02 26.90 29.86
C ASP A 399 6.60 27.51 29.70
N ASP A 400 5.68 27.22 30.62
CA ASP A 400 4.31 27.75 30.64
C ASP A 400 4.12 28.78 31.78
N SER A 401 5.07 29.71 31.92
CA SER A 401 5.08 30.64 33.07
C SER A 401 4.29 31.94 32.87
N SER A 402 3.79 32.25 31.67
CA SER A 402 3.04 33.48 31.44
C SER A 402 1.61 33.39 32.00
N SER A 403 0.92 34.53 32.08
CA SER A 403 -0.50 34.55 32.44
C SER A 403 -1.44 34.12 31.31
N TYR A 404 -0.89 33.99 30.10
CA TYR A 404 -1.61 33.62 28.89
C TYR A 404 -1.30 32.18 28.43
N ALA A 405 -0.30 31.54 29.06
CA ALA A 405 0.05 30.16 28.77
C ALA A 405 -1.13 29.17 28.94
N ASN A 406 -1.21 28.19 28.05
CA ASN A 406 -2.25 27.16 28.01
C ASN A 406 -3.68 27.72 27.80
N ASP A 407 -3.82 28.82 27.05
CA ASP A 407 -5.12 29.36 26.66
C ASP A 407 -5.61 28.86 25.28
N GLY A 408 -4.78 28.05 24.61
CA GLY A 408 -5.02 27.44 23.30
C GLY A 408 -4.52 28.28 22.13
N GLN A 409 -3.76 29.35 22.37
CA GLN A 409 -3.06 30.13 21.36
C GLN A 409 -1.59 30.28 21.75
N CYS A 410 -0.70 30.22 20.78
CA CYS A 410 0.72 30.47 21.02
C CYS A 410 0.99 31.97 21.23
N ASP A 411 1.34 32.37 22.45
CA ASP A 411 1.67 33.76 22.80
C ASP A 411 3.14 34.14 22.55
N ASP A 412 3.99 33.17 22.23
CA ASP A 412 5.41 33.44 21.98
C ASP A 412 5.58 34.29 20.71
N PRO A 413 6.16 35.51 20.80
CA PRO A 413 6.27 36.44 19.68
C PRO A 413 7.12 35.93 18.51
N ARG A 414 7.90 34.85 18.70
CA ARG A 414 8.68 34.22 17.64
C ARG A 414 7.80 33.47 16.63
N PHE A 415 6.58 33.11 16.99
CA PHE A 415 5.69 32.37 16.10
C PHE A 415 4.67 33.28 15.41
N GLU A 416 4.14 32.81 14.29
CA GLU A 416 3.04 33.44 13.57
C GLU A 416 2.17 32.39 12.90
N GLY A 417 0.89 32.70 12.71
CA GLY A 417 -0.07 31.83 12.03
C GLY A 417 -1.42 31.78 12.74
N PRO A 418 -2.38 31.00 12.20
CA PRO A 418 -3.73 30.88 12.77
C PRO A 418 -3.78 30.33 14.21
N GLY A 419 -2.77 29.58 14.66
CA GLY A 419 -2.65 29.11 16.05
C GLY A 419 -1.91 30.07 16.99
N ALA A 420 -1.43 31.21 16.50
CA ALA A 420 -0.71 32.20 17.32
C ALA A 420 -1.65 33.29 17.83
N ALA A 421 -1.33 33.86 18.98
CA ALA A 421 -2.06 34.98 19.54
C ALA A 421 -2.00 36.19 18.60
N SER A 422 -3.15 36.83 18.39
CA SER A 422 -3.24 38.05 17.57
C SER A 422 -2.46 39.23 18.16
N TYR A 423 -2.12 39.17 19.44
CA TYR A 423 -1.40 40.20 20.16
C TYR A 423 -0.35 39.55 21.07
N VAL A 424 0.90 39.54 20.60
CA VAL A 424 2.04 38.97 21.34
C VAL A 424 2.77 40.03 22.15
N LEU A 425 3.22 39.69 23.36
CA LEU A 425 4.04 40.56 24.21
C LEU A 425 5.47 40.02 24.30
N GLU A 426 6.46 40.91 24.39
CA GLU A 426 7.87 40.50 24.55
C GLU A 426 8.09 39.69 25.84
N ASP A 427 7.30 39.95 26.88
CA ASP A 427 7.39 39.25 28.16
C ASP A 427 6.96 37.78 28.06
N ASP A 428 6.20 37.39 27.02
CA ASP A 428 5.68 36.03 26.79
C ASP A 428 6.66 35.14 25.98
N LEU A 429 7.82 35.68 25.61
CA LEU A 429 8.90 34.95 24.94
C LEU A 429 9.29 33.68 25.72
N LYS A 430 9.15 32.50 25.10
CA LYS A 430 9.45 31.18 25.69
C LYS A 430 8.66 30.90 26.98
N ARG A 431 7.45 31.46 27.13
CA ARG A 431 6.60 31.29 28.33
C ARG A 431 5.24 30.67 28.07
N ASP A 432 5.02 30.17 26.86
CA ASP A 432 3.81 29.45 26.47
C ASP A 432 4.18 28.23 25.60
N ALA A 433 4.98 27.35 26.18
CA ALA A 433 5.60 26.26 25.44
C ALA A 433 4.60 25.22 24.93
N SER A 434 3.57 24.91 25.70
CA SER A 434 2.60 23.86 25.38
C SER A 434 1.74 24.20 24.16
N ASP A 435 1.20 25.42 24.09
CA ASP A 435 0.36 25.85 22.97
C ASP A 435 1.20 26.11 21.71
N CYS A 436 2.38 26.70 21.84
CA CYS A 436 3.31 26.90 20.73
C CYS A 436 3.81 25.58 20.13
N ARG A 437 4.14 24.57 20.94
CA ARG A 437 4.53 23.25 20.42
C ARG A 437 3.37 22.62 19.66
N THR A 438 2.19 22.59 20.28
CA THR A 438 0.99 21.99 19.69
C THR A 438 0.65 22.66 18.36
N GLY A 439 0.67 23.99 18.31
CA GLY A 439 0.38 24.74 17.10
C GLY A 439 1.40 24.50 15.99
N TYR A 440 2.69 24.42 16.33
CA TYR A 440 3.78 24.23 15.37
C TYR A 440 3.73 22.83 14.78
N GLU A 441 3.65 21.81 15.63
CA GLU A 441 3.51 20.41 15.21
C GLU A 441 2.25 20.23 14.34
N ALA A 442 1.14 20.89 14.66
CA ALA A 442 -0.08 20.84 13.86
C ALA A 442 -0.05 21.63 12.55
N GLY A 443 1.05 22.34 12.23
CA GLY A 443 1.16 23.17 11.03
C GLY A 443 0.28 24.43 11.04
N THR A 444 -0.20 24.83 12.22
CA THR A 444 -1.06 26.01 12.40
C THR A 444 -0.28 27.27 12.78
N ILE A 445 1.00 27.14 13.09
CA ILE A 445 1.94 28.26 13.25
C ILE A 445 3.28 27.88 12.61
N MET A 446 4.08 28.90 12.32
CA MET A 446 5.47 28.76 11.90
C MET A 446 6.37 29.64 12.76
N LEU A 447 7.62 29.21 12.94
CA LEU A 447 8.65 30.03 13.57
C LEU A 447 9.13 31.09 12.56
N ARG A 448 9.14 32.36 12.95
CA ARG A 448 9.62 33.45 12.10
C ARG A 448 11.11 33.27 11.80
N ALA A 449 11.51 33.58 10.57
CA ALA A 449 12.89 33.43 10.11
C ALA A 449 13.90 34.15 11.02
N GLY A 450 14.92 33.42 11.48
CA GLY A 450 16.00 33.95 12.32
C GLY A 450 15.71 34.05 13.81
N GLN A 451 14.73 33.31 14.34
CA GLN A 451 14.32 33.31 15.76
C GLN A 451 14.49 31.95 16.46
N SER A 452 15.39 31.09 15.98
CA SER A 452 15.73 29.78 16.58
C SER A 452 16.23 29.91 18.02
#